data_AF-A0A1G7MK30-F1
#
_entry.id   AF-A0A1G7MK30-F1
#
_cell.length_a   1.000
_cell.length_b   1.000
_cell.length_c   1.000
_cell.angle_alpha   90.00
_cell.angle_beta   90.00
_cell.angle_gamma   90.00
#
_symmetry.space_group_name_H-M   'P 1'
#
loop_
_entity.id
_entity.type
_entity.pdbx_description
1 polymer ?
#
loop_
_entity_poly.entity_id
_entity_poly.type
_entity_poly.pdbx_seq_one_letter_code
_entity_poly.pdbx_strand_id
1 'polypeptide(L)'
;MKKNLIFLMMMSGVMSFSQNCNYGVASDGIANGENISTGGTYEYTSASDFDVEFGKILTVNNVKFNALKGTADLSYVNIYFYADNAGKPGSLIKSFENIVPASQTLKYTLENISAYEIDVNLPSTFDLPKGKYYLSVQGNPGDETAASWEITKEATTKLGRFDFSKFGSEDWFGGFSYYDHVFQVSGICSSTGETQPDYGTPTSQGNIGNNHETGGSMPGRSLADDIIVPDNTKFTLTNFKISTLQLGNIRNATINIRSSVDDVPGEILYSFENIGPKTENYFGYWAVPGYPLDVVAVDLDFELPQAVELSAGKYFVEVKATQVPFTDYLRWEATSHSGIGSDSFTSYDDGETWESNEGYNFVFNAIGFSRSSLAVNDVDKNNFGFYPNPVKDELTIVSKNEASRISIYNSAGQLVKDSEIKNNKVNVSDLSIGNYIGKITLKNGQTQTIKVIKK
;
A
#
# COMPACT_ATOMS: atom_id res chain seq x y z
N MET A 1 27.33 18.71 -16.79
CA MET A 1 27.81 19.04 -15.42
C MET A 1 27.13 18.08 -14.45
N LYS A 2 27.87 17.10 -13.94
CA LYS A 2 27.43 16.13 -12.93
C LYS A 2 27.33 16.86 -11.58
N LYS A 3 26.17 16.82 -10.92
CA LYS A 3 26.04 17.19 -9.50
C LYS A 3 26.12 15.92 -8.68
N ASN A 4 27.28 15.70 -8.07
CA ASN A 4 27.48 14.73 -7.01
C ASN A 4 26.70 15.23 -5.77
N LEU A 5 25.65 14.53 -5.37
CA LEU A 5 25.10 14.65 -4.02
C LEU A 5 25.87 13.68 -3.13
N ILE A 6 26.79 14.23 -2.34
CA ILE A 6 27.42 13.52 -1.23
C ILE A 6 26.43 13.60 -0.06
N PHE A 7 25.83 12.47 0.31
CA PHE A 7 25.02 12.36 1.51
C PHE A 7 25.96 12.23 2.72
N LEU A 8 25.97 13.24 3.59
CA LEU A 8 26.78 13.26 4.80
C LEU A 8 25.99 12.53 5.90
N MET A 9 26.38 11.30 6.24
CA MET A 9 25.85 10.60 7.43
C MET A 9 26.36 11.30 8.69
N MET A 10 25.46 11.97 9.41
CA MET A 10 25.71 12.32 10.81
C MET A 10 25.60 11.05 11.65
N MET A 11 26.75 10.60 12.15
CA MET A 11 26.88 9.45 13.04
C MET A 11 26.44 9.86 14.45
N SER A 12 25.13 9.84 14.73
CA SER A 12 24.65 9.73 16.12
C SER A 12 24.72 8.27 16.50
N GLY A 13 25.62 7.93 17.45
CA GLY A 13 25.85 6.58 17.94
C GLY A 13 24.61 6.00 18.62
N VAL A 14 23.76 5.35 17.84
CA VAL A 14 22.81 4.34 18.31
C VAL A 14 23.47 3.00 18.00
N MET A 15 23.62 2.13 19.00
CA MET A 15 24.15 0.78 18.78
C MET A 15 23.29 0.08 17.72
N SER A 16 23.81 -0.05 16.51
CA SER A 16 23.15 -0.79 15.43
C SER A 16 23.24 -2.27 15.77
N PHE A 17 22.11 -2.85 16.21
CA PHE A 17 22.00 -4.29 16.37
C PHE A 17 21.89 -4.92 14.97
N SER A 18 23.01 -5.45 14.47
CA SER A 18 23.02 -6.27 13.26
C SER A 18 22.36 -7.62 13.56
N GLN A 19 21.31 -7.98 12.83
CA GLN A 19 20.64 -9.27 12.96
C GLN A 19 20.68 -10.03 11.64
N ASN A 20 20.78 -11.36 11.70
CA ASN A 20 20.58 -12.17 10.51
C ASN A 20 19.14 -12.03 10.02
N CYS A 21 18.98 -11.79 8.72
CA CYS A 21 17.69 -11.69 8.05
C CYS A 21 17.61 -12.70 6.93
N ASN A 22 16.41 -13.25 6.75
CA ASN A 22 16.10 -14.24 5.74
C ASN A 22 14.78 -13.83 5.08
N TYR A 23 14.77 -13.73 3.75
CA TYR A 23 13.60 -13.41 2.94
C TYR A 23 13.39 -14.51 1.90
N GLY A 24 12.17 -15.00 1.74
CA GLY A 24 11.85 -16.02 0.75
C GLY A 24 10.72 -16.94 1.18
N VAL A 25 10.60 -18.06 0.46
CA VAL A 25 9.50 -19.02 0.60
C VAL A 25 10.03 -20.41 0.93
N ALA A 26 9.39 -21.07 1.89
CA ALA A 26 9.72 -22.42 2.31
C ALA A 26 8.98 -23.46 1.45
N SER A 27 9.62 -24.61 1.24
CA SER A 27 9.02 -25.75 0.55
C SER A 27 7.79 -26.29 1.27
N ASP A 28 6.80 -26.72 0.50
CA ASP A 28 5.64 -27.49 0.93
C ASP A 28 5.68 -28.96 0.44
N GLY A 29 6.78 -29.37 -0.19
CA GLY A 29 7.10 -30.76 -0.47
C GLY A 29 6.41 -31.38 -1.68
N ILE A 30 6.03 -30.60 -2.70
CA ILE A 30 5.25 -31.11 -3.85
C ILE A 30 6.05 -31.65 -5.03
N ALA A 31 7.38 -31.50 -5.03
CA ALA A 31 8.25 -31.92 -6.12
C ALA A 31 7.82 -31.45 -7.52
N ASN A 32 7.36 -30.19 -7.64
CA ASN A 32 7.15 -29.54 -8.92
C ASN A 32 8.12 -28.35 -9.06
N GLY A 33 8.43 -27.93 -10.29
CA GLY A 33 9.38 -26.84 -10.48
C GLY A 33 9.48 -26.31 -11.91
N GLU A 34 9.99 -25.09 -12.01
CA GLU A 34 10.21 -24.39 -13.29
C GLU A 34 11.66 -24.57 -13.77
N ASN A 35 11.87 -24.78 -15.06
CA ASN A 35 13.20 -25.07 -15.60
C ASN A 35 14.16 -23.87 -15.42
N ILE A 36 15.35 -24.14 -14.87
CA ILE A 36 16.42 -23.15 -14.65
C ILE A 36 17.76 -23.60 -15.26
N SER A 37 17.72 -24.55 -16.20
CA SER A 37 18.92 -25.15 -16.78
C SER A 37 19.74 -24.13 -17.60
N THR A 38 21.06 -24.14 -17.40
CA THR A 38 22.05 -23.31 -18.13
C THR A 38 23.24 -24.16 -18.60
N GLY A 39 24.04 -23.65 -19.53
CA GLY A 39 25.25 -24.30 -20.05
C GLY A 39 25.00 -25.27 -21.20
N GLY A 40 23.82 -25.20 -21.82
CA GLY A 40 23.43 -26.00 -22.97
C GLY A 40 23.06 -25.13 -24.19
N THR A 41 22.26 -25.69 -25.09
CA THR A 41 21.73 -24.95 -26.25
C THR A 41 20.71 -23.87 -25.85
N TYR A 42 20.04 -24.07 -24.71
CA TYR A 42 18.96 -23.24 -24.21
C TYR A 42 19.31 -22.73 -22.82
N GLU A 43 19.14 -21.43 -22.62
CA GLU A 43 19.40 -20.74 -21.36
C GLU A 43 18.06 -20.37 -20.71
N TYR A 44 17.65 -21.15 -19.72
CA TYR A 44 16.44 -20.90 -18.96
C TYR A 44 16.76 -20.04 -17.75
N THR A 45 15.90 -19.06 -17.49
CA THR A 45 16.02 -18.16 -16.35
C THR A 45 14.65 -17.98 -15.75
N SER A 46 14.56 -18.17 -14.44
CA SER A 46 13.36 -17.88 -13.64
C SER A 46 13.66 -16.84 -12.57
N ALA A 47 12.65 -16.10 -12.13
CA ALA A 47 12.76 -15.10 -11.09
C ALA A 47 11.52 -15.04 -10.18
N SER A 48 11.77 -14.80 -8.90
CA SER A 48 10.77 -14.62 -7.85
C SER A 48 11.08 -13.36 -7.03
N ASP A 49 10.06 -12.69 -6.52
CA ASP A 49 10.21 -11.43 -5.79
C ASP A 49 10.49 -11.64 -4.30
N PHE A 50 11.01 -10.61 -3.64
CA PHE A 50 11.09 -10.51 -2.19
C PHE A 50 11.16 -9.05 -1.76
N ASP A 51 10.69 -8.76 -0.55
CA ASP A 51 10.63 -7.40 -0.02
C ASP A 51 11.62 -7.18 1.13
N VAL A 52 12.42 -6.11 1.05
CA VAL A 52 13.16 -5.58 2.19
C VAL A 52 12.28 -4.56 2.91
N GLU A 53 12.08 -4.78 4.21
CA GLU A 53 11.18 -3.98 5.04
C GLU A 53 11.68 -2.54 5.27
N PHE A 54 10.75 -1.65 5.64
CA PHE A 54 11.07 -0.29 6.06
C PHE A 54 12.04 -0.28 7.26
N GLY A 55 12.92 0.72 7.30
CA GLY A 55 13.86 0.88 8.40
C GLY A 55 15.03 -0.10 8.39
N LYS A 56 15.16 -0.93 7.32
CA LYS A 56 16.18 -1.96 7.16
C LYS A 56 17.00 -1.76 5.89
N ILE A 57 18.27 -2.13 5.98
CA ILE A 57 19.15 -2.42 4.83
C ILE A 57 19.60 -3.87 4.97
N LEU A 58 19.33 -4.68 3.96
CA LEU A 58 19.80 -6.05 3.85
C LEU A 58 21.15 -6.08 3.13
N THR A 59 22.22 -6.41 3.86
CA THR A 59 23.53 -6.74 3.28
C THR A 59 23.53 -8.23 2.91
N VAL A 60 23.22 -8.54 1.66
CA VAL A 60 23.07 -9.91 1.16
C VAL A 60 24.42 -10.62 1.12
N ASN A 61 24.46 -11.89 1.57
CA ASN A 61 25.68 -12.70 1.53
C ASN A 61 25.46 -14.16 1.10
N ASN A 62 24.23 -14.64 1.10
CA ASN A 62 23.91 -16.04 0.82
C ASN A 62 22.54 -16.16 0.15
N VAL A 63 22.43 -17.15 -0.74
CA VAL A 63 21.16 -17.57 -1.33
C VAL A 63 21.02 -19.07 -1.14
N LYS A 64 19.83 -19.49 -0.74
CA LYS A 64 19.40 -20.89 -0.83
C LYS A 64 18.21 -20.99 -1.77
N PHE A 65 18.12 -22.10 -2.49
CA PHE A 65 16.93 -22.45 -3.24
C PHE A 65 16.84 -23.95 -3.37
N ASN A 66 15.63 -24.47 -3.57
CA ASN A 66 15.48 -25.89 -3.81
C ASN A 66 15.44 -26.16 -5.31
N ALA A 67 16.18 -27.18 -5.76
CA ALA A 67 16.23 -27.62 -7.13
C ALA A 67 15.79 -29.09 -7.24
N LEU A 68 14.89 -29.36 -8.17
CA LEU A 68 14.63 -30.68 -8.69
C LEU A 68 15.67 -30.97 -9.76
N LYS A 69 16.50 -31.99 -9.54
CA LYS A 69 17.64 -32.31 -10.42
C LYS A 69 17.95 -33.81 -10.42
N GLY A 70 18.84 -34.21 -11.33
CA GLY A 70 19.45 -35.53 -11.36
C GLY A 70 20.32 -35.86 -10.14
N THR A 71 20.92 -37.04 -10.17
CA THR A 71 21.79 -37.52 -9.07
C THR A 71 23.14 -36.82 -9.06
N ALA A 72 23.61 -36.34 -10.21
CA ALA A 72 24.81 -35.50 -10.26
C ALA A 72 24.52 -34.11 -9.69
N ASP A 73 25.50 -33.55 -9.00
CA ASP A 73 25.45 -32.19 -8.49
C ASP A 73 25.41 -31.18 -9.63
N LEU A 74 24.73 -30.05 -9.41
CA LEU A 74 24.83 -28.91 -10.32
C LEU A 74 26.30 -28.46 -10.35
N SER A 75 26.90 -28.38 -11.54
CA SER A 75 28.31 -28.02 -11.69
C SER A 75 28.56 -26.58 -11.26
N TYR A 76 27.63 -25.69 -11.57
CA TYR A 76 27.62 -24.30 -11.14
C TYR A 76 26.20 -23.72 -11.16
N VAL A 77 26.03 -22.56 -10.53
CA VAL A 77 24.81 -21.76 -10.57
C VAL A 77 25.13 -20.30 -10.93
N ASN A 78 24.17 -19.64 -11.55
CA ASN A 78 24.18 -18.20 -11.77
C ASN A 78 23.06 -17.57 -10.93
N ILE A 79 23.39 -16.49 -10.21
CA ILE A 79 22.47 -15.77 -9.34
C ILE A 79 22.41 -14.32 -9.78
N TYR A 80 21.21 -13.80 -9.98
CA TYR A 80 20.96 -12.42 -10.41
C TYR A 80 19.94 -11.76 -9.49
N PHE A 81 20.16 -10.48 -9.20
CA PHE A 81 19.26 -9.63 -8.46
C PHE A 81 18.81 -8.47 -9.33
N TYR A 82 17.51 -8.27 -9.46
CA TYR A 82 16.91 -7.20 -10.27
C TYR A 82 16.10 -6.24 -9.39
N ALA A 83 16.05 -4.97 -9.79
CA ALA A 83 15.11 -4.01 -9.23
C ALA A 83 13.69 -4.34 -9.70
N ASP A 84 12.67 -3.97 -8.91
CA ASP A 84 11.30 -3.96 -9.41
C ASP A 84 11.13 -2.95 -10.56
N ASN A 85 10.32 -3.33 -11.54
CA ASN A 85 9.89 -2.48 -12.65
C ASN A 85 8.38 -2.63 -12.87
N ALA A 86 7.60 -1.98 -12.01
CA ALA A 86 6.15 -1.98 -12.07
C ALA A 86 5.58 -3.41 -11.94
N GLY A 87 6.08 -4.12 -10.92
CA GLY A 87 5.73 -5.49 -10.57
C GLY A 87 6.41 -6.54 -11.44
N LYS A 88 7.47 -6.26 -12.19
CA LYS A 88 8.23 -7.32 -12.90
C LYS A 88 9.73 -7.11 -12.73
N PRO A 89 10.57 -8.14 -12.95
CA PRO A 89 12.00 -7.95 -12.95
C PRO A 89 12.43 -6.83 -13.92
N GLY A 90 13.21 -5.88 -13.40
CA GLY A 90 13.66 -4.67 -14.07
C GLY A 90 15.15 -4.68 -14.40
N SER A 91 15.83 -3.60 -14.04
CA SER A 91 17.28 -3.47 -14.25
C SER A 91 18.06 -4.40 -13.33
N LEU A 92 19.11 -5.02 -13.86
CA LEU A 92 20.05 -5.83 -13.08
C LEU A 92 20.79 -4.95 -12.04
N ILE A 93 20.73 -5.35 -10.77
CA ILE A 93 21.45 -4.72 -9.66
C ILE A 93 22.81 -5.40 -9.48
N LYS A 94 22.80 -6.74 -9.40
CA LYS A 94 23.99 -7.54 -9.11
C LYS A 94 23.84 -8.93 -9.73
N SER A 95 24.94 -9.48 -10.23
CA SER A 95 25.02 -10.88 -10.66
C SER A 95 26.27 -11.56 -10.13
N PHE A 96 26.18 -12.89 -10.03
CA PHE A 96 27.26 -13.78 -9.71
C PHE A 96 27.10 -15.04 -10.58
N GLU A 97 28.07 -15.30 -11.43
CA GLU A 97 27.99 -16.37 -12.44
C GLU A 97 29.02 -17.45 -12.15
N ASN A 98 28.72 -18.68 -12.59
CA ASN A 98 29.57 -19.85 -12.45
C ASN A 98 30.00 -20.14 -10.99
N ILE A 99 29.09 -19.90 -10.04
CA ILE A 99 29.34 -20.19 -8.63
C ILE A 99 29.17 -21.69 -8.39
N VAL A 100 30.16 -22.35 -7.82
CA VAL A 100 29.99 -23.72 -7.34
C VAL A 100 29.18 -23.68 -6.04
N PRO A 101 28.03 -24.38 -5.93
CA PRO A 101 27.26 -24.43 -4.70
C PRO A 101 28.11 -24.91 -3.52
N ALA A 102 27.92 -24.27 -2.36
CA ALA A 102 28.59 -24.66 -1.11
C ALA A 102 28.10 -26.02 -0.60
N SER A 103 26.83 -26.34 -0.84
CA SER A 103 26.27 -27.68 -0.62
C SER A 103 25.04 -27.92 -1.49
N GLN A 104 24.72 -29.19 -1.74
CA GLN A 104 23.51 -29.64 -2.43
C GLN A 104 22.92 -30.81 -1.63
N THR A 105 21.97 -30.51 -0.74
CA THR A 105 21.49 -31.47 0.26
C THR A 105 20.12 -32.01 -0.13
N LEU A 106 19.98 -33.33 -0.28
CA LEU A 106 18.68 -33.96 -0.53
C LEU A 106 17.70 -33.61 0.60
N LYS A 107 16.54 -33.05 0.25
CA LYS A 107 15.47 -32.71 1.20
C LYS A 107 14.42 -33.80 1.25
N TYR A 108 13.94 -34.23 0.10
CA TYR A 108 12.94 -35.28 -0.02
C TYR A 108 12.90 -35.85 -1.44
N THR A 109 12.22 -36.98 -1.58
CA THR A 109 11.91 -37.62 -2.85
C THR A 109 10.41 -37.92 -2.90
N LEU A 110 9.73 -37.48 -3.96
CA LEU A 110 8.31 -37.74 -4.21
C LEU A 110 8.16 -38.28 -5.64
N GLU A 111 7.54 -39.45 -5.80
CA GLU A 111 7.26 -40.07 -7.11
C GLU A 111 8.47 -40.13 -8.08
N ASN A 112 9.66 -40.41 -7.52
CA ASN A 112 10.98 -40.45 -8.20
C ASN A 112 11.60 -39.10 -8.56
N ILE A 113 10.96 -37.98 -8.21
CA ILE A 113 11.53 -36.65 -8.30
C ILE A 113 12.17 -36.31 -6.96
N SER A 114 13.43 -35.90 -6.97
CA SER A 114 14.17 -35.54 -5.76
C SER A 114 14.45 -34.05 -5.71
N ALA A 115 14.10 -33.43 -4.59
CA ALA A 115 14.35 -32.02 -4.33
C ALA A 115 15.61 -31.87 -3.45
N TYR A 116 16.53 -31.01 -3.87
CA TYR A 116 17.76 -30.71 -3.16
C TYR A 116 17.80 -29.23 -2.78
N GLU A 117 18.16 -28.92 -1.53
CA GLU A 117 18.48 -27.55 -1.11
C GLU A 117 19.89 -27.23 -1.58
N ILE A 118 19.99 -26.25 -2.47
CA ILE A 118 21.23 -25.71 -3.02
C ILE A 118 21.62 -24.50 -2.18
N ASP A 119 22.76 -24.58 -1.51
CA ASP A 119 23.30 -23.51 -0.67
C ASP A 119 24.42 -22.77 -1.42
N VAL A 120 24.29 -21.45 -1.58
CA VAL A 120 25.18 -20.64 -2.41
C VAL A 120 25.74 -19.47 -1.59
N ASN A 121 27.03 -19.56 -1.25
CA ASN A 121 27.76 -18.44 -0.68
C ASN A 121 28.11 -17.44 -1.78
N LEU A 122 27.65 -16.20 -1.64
CA LEU A 122 27.92 -15.18 -2.66
C LEU A 122 29.38 -14.70 -2.57
N PRO A 123 30.10 -14.57 -3.70
CA PRO A 123 31.49 -14.12 -3.71
C PRO A 123 31.76 -12.74 -3.09
N SER A 124 30.75 -11.87 -3.02
CA SER A 124 30.84 -10.56 -2.37
C SER A 124 29.48 -10.14 -1.83
N THR A 125 29.45 -9.33 -0.79
CA THR A 125 28.20 -8.74 -0.28
C THR A 125 27.79 -7.47 -1.04
N PHE A 126 26.52 -7.11 -0.94
CA PHE A 126 25.97 -5.85 -1.44
C PHE A 126 24.70 -5.50 -0.66
N ASP A 127 24.35 -4.22 -0.64
CA ASP A 127 23.24 -3.70 0.15
C ASP A 127 21.97 -3.52 -0.69
N LEU A 128 20.85 -3.95 -0.12
CA LEU A 128 19.50 -3.70 -0.61
C LEU A 128 18.74 -2.89 0.45
N PRO A 129 18.42 -1.60 0.22
CA PRO A 129 17.55 -0.83 1.11
C PRO A 129 16.08 -1.29 1.00
N LYS A 130 15.15 -0.67 1.74
CA LYS A 130 13.70 -0.89 1.60
C LYS A 130 13.30 -0.95 0.12
N GLY A 131 12.57 -2.00 -0.26
CA GLY A 131 11.99 -2.11 -1.59
C GLY A 131 11.66 -3.55 -1.97
N LYS A 132 10.98 -3.69 -3.11
CA LYS A 132 10.72 -4.96 -3.78
C LYS A 132 11.85 -5.26 -4.77
N TYR A 133 12.34 -6.50 -4.75
CA TYR A 133 13.43 -6.97 -5.59
C TYR A 133 13.09 -8.33 -6.18
N TYR A 134 13.81 -8.74 -7.22
CA TYR A 134 13.67 -10.08 -7.80
C TYR A 134 14.98 -10.85 -7.70
N LEU A 135 14.92 -12.06 -7.14
CA LEU A 135 15.96 -13.06 -7.21
C LEU A 135 15.73 -13.90 -8.46
N SER A 136 16.79 -14.15 -9.23
CA SER A 136 16.77 -15.05 -10.36
C SER A 136 17.92 -16.03 -10.29
N VAL A 137 17.65 -17.28 -10.68
CA VAL A 137 18.61 -18.37 -10.58
C VAL A 137 18.70 -19.14 -11.90
N GLN A 138 19.88 -19.68 -12.17
CA GLN A 138 20.13 -20.71 -13.15
C GLN A 138 21.04 -21.78 -12.54
N GLY A 139 20.90 -23.04 -12.96
CA GLY A 139 21.74 -24.15 -12.54
C GLY A 139 22.22 -24.98 -13.71
N ASN A 140 23.52 -25.24 -13.83
CA ASN A 140 24.07 -26.15 -14.83
C ASN A 140 23.98 -27.59 -14.32
N PRO A 141 23.19 -28.46 -14.95
CA PRO A 141 23.11 -29.85 -14.52
C PRO A 141 24.44 -30.58 -14.69
N GLY A 142 24.78 -31.44 -13.72
CA GLY A 142 25.96 -32.32 -13.82
C GLY A 142 25.72 -33.61 -14.60
N ASP A 143 24.47 -33.88 -15.00
CA ASP A 143 24.06 -35.04 -15.80
C ASP A 143 23.02 -34.63 -16.86
N GLU A 144 22.43 -35.61 -17.57
CA GLU A 144 21.46 -35.36 -18.65
C GLU A 144 20.09 -34.85 -18.15
N THR A 145 19.86 -34.83 -16.83
CA THR A 145 18.60 -34.40 -16.22
C THR A 145 18.60 -32.89 -16.06
N ALA A 146 17.59 -32.21 -16.59
CA ALA A 146 17.40 -30.78 -16.39
C ALA A 146 17.27 -30.43 -14.89
N ALA A 147 17.67 -29.20 -14.56
CA ALA A 147 17.44 -28.61 -13.25
C ALA A 147 16.19 -27.72 -13.28
N SER A 148 15.31 -27.90 -12.31
CA SER A 148 14.12 -27.07 -12.12
C SER A 148 14.08 -26.46 -10.72
N TRP A 149 13.77 -25.18 -10.60
CA TRP A 149 13.56 -24.50 -9.33
C TRP A 149 12.23 -24.96 -8.73
N GLU A 150 12.27 -25.54 -7.53
CA GLU A 150 11.07 -26.01 -6.84
C GLU A 150 10.06 -24.87 -6.68
N ILE A 151 8.79 -25.19 -6.94
CA ILE A 151 7.64 -24.31 -6.70
C ILE A 151 6.73 -24.88 -5.62
N THR A 152 5.98 -24.02 -4.93
CA THR A 152 4.94 -24.40 -3.97
C THR A 152 3.60 -24.72 -4.65
N LYS A 153 2.60 -25.14 -3.88
CA LYS A 153 1.20 -25.22 -4.31
C LYS A 153 0.62 -23.82 -4.54
N GLU A 154 -0.46 -23.79 -5.31
CA GLU A 154 -1.32 -22.62 -5.60
C GLU A 154 -2.06 -22.06 -4.35
N ALA A 155 -1.43 -22.01 -3.18
CA ALA A 155 -2.08 -21.62 -1.93
C ALA A 155 -1.16 -20.87 -0.94
N THR A 156 0.03 -20.44 -1.37
CA THR A 156 0.94 -19.69 -0.48
C THR A 156 0.57 -18.22 -0.39
N THR A 157 0.70 -17.68 0.82
CA THR A 157 0.21 -16.35 1.26
C THR A 157 1.35 -15.41 1.65
N LYS A 158 2.46 -15.40 0.91
CA LYS A 158 3.70 -14.83 1.47
C LYS A 158 4.43 -13.79 0.64
N LEU A 159 4.50 -13.92 -0.67
CA LEU A 159 5.20 -12.96 -1.53
C LEU A 159 4.33 -12.61 -2.74
N GLY A 160 4.66 -11.51 -3.42
CA GLY A 160 3.91 -11.03 -4.58
C GLY A 160 4.31 -11.78 -5.85
N ARG A 161 3.55 -11.56 -6.92
CA ARG A 161 3.76 -11.99 -8.31
C ARG A 161 4.82 -13.05 -8.61
N PHE A 162 4.29 -14.17 -9.07
CA PHE A 162 4.98 -15.42 -9.24
C PHE A 162 5.68 -15.55 -10.60
N ASP A 163 6.67 -16.44 -10.68
CA ASP A 163 7.07 -17.13 -11.90
C ASP A 163 7.45 -16.33 -13.17
N PHE A 164 8.30 -15.31 -13.04
CA PHE A 164 8.87 -14.72 -14.24
C PHE A 164 9.92 -15.62 -14.86
N SER A 165 9.78 -15.93 -16.13
CA SER A 165 10.83 -16.57 -16.91
C SER A 165 11.15 -15.80 -18.19
N LYS A 166 12.35 -16.05 -18.70
CA LYS A 166 12.77 -15.56 -20.00
C LYS A 166 13.66 -16.59 -20.68
N PHE A 167 13.66 -16.54 -22.00
CA PHE A 167 14.53 -17.34 -22.83
C PHE A 167 15.70 -16.49 -23.35
N GLY A 168 16.91 -16.77 -22.88
CA GLY A 168 18.11 -16.01 -23.28
C GLY A 168 17.98 -14.50 -23.02
N SER A 169 18.00 -13.69 -24.09
CA SER A 169 17.92 -12.22 -24.02
C SER A 169 16.52 -11.66 -24.27
N GLU A 170 15.49 -12.50 -24.29
CA GLU A 170 14.10 -12.07 -24.44
C GLU A 170 13.59 -11.26 -23.23
N ASP A 171 12.47 -10.59 -23.43
CA ASP A 171 11.76 -9.90 -22.35
C ASP A 171 11.20 -10.92 -21.35
N TRP A 172 11.09 -10.49 -20.09
CA TRP A 172 10.43 -11.26 -19.04
C TRP A 172 8.97 -11.54 -19.40
N PHE A 173 8.62 -12.81 -19.37
CA PHE A 173 7.28 -13.37 -19.49
C PHE A 173 6.91 -14.09 -18.19
N GLY A 174 5.63 -14.29 -17.90
CA GLY A 174 5.18 -14.89 -16.64
C GLY A 174 4.41 -13.92 -15.75
N GLY A 175 4.23 -14.27 -14.47
CA GLY A 175 3.35 -13.53 -13.57
C GLY A 175 1.88 -13.93 -13.71
N PHE A 176 1.61 -15.17 -14.14
CA PHE A 176 0.26 -15.69 -14.34
C PHE A 176 -0.12 -16.78 -13.36
N SER A 177 0.87 -17.39 -12.70
CA SER A 177 0.64 -18.51 -11.79
C SER A 177 0.45 -18.03 -10.35
N TYR A 178 0.05 -18.96 -9.48
CA TYR A 178 -0.23 -18.71 -8.05
C TYR A 178 0.66 -19.52 -7.11
N TYR A 179 1.79 -20.02 -7.62
CA TYR A 179 2.80 -20.76 -6.87
C TYR A 179 4.05 -19.91 -6.65
N ASP A 180 4.76 -20.11 -5.55
CA ASP A 180 6.03 -19.44 -5.29
C ASP A 180 7.21 -20.33 -5.64
N HIS A 181 8.32 -19.75 -6.09
CA HIS A 181 9.59 -20.48 -6.07
C HIS A 181 10.09 -20.64 -4.62
N VAL A 182 10.69 -21.79 -4.31
CA VAL A 182 11.24 -22.07 -2.98
C VAL A 182 12.67 -21.52 -2.88
N PHE A 183 12.86 -20.51 -2.05
CA PHE A 183 14.18 -19.87 -1.87
C PHE A 183 14.32 -19.13 -0.54
N GLN A 184 15.55 -18.70 -0.27
CA GLN A 184 15.89 -17.84 0.84
C GLN A 184 17.07 -16.94 0.45
N VAL A 185 16.85 -15.63 0.41
CA VAL A 185 17.91 -14.61 0.38
C VAL A 185 18.28 -14.28 1.82
N SER A 186 19.55 -14.47 2.17
CA SER A 186 20.05 -14.28 3.54
C SER A 186 21.16 -13.25 3.61
N GLY A 187 21.26 -12.58 4.74
CA GLY A 187 22.26 -11.55 4.96
C GLY A 187 22.21 -10.95 6.35
N ILE A 188 22.87 -9.81 6.49
CA ILE A 188 22.86 -9.01 7.72
C ILE A 188 21.90 -7.84 7.50
N CYS A 189 20.87 -7.73 8.33
CA CYS A 189 20.08 -6.52 8.41
C CYS A 189 20.74 -5.51 9.34
N SER A 190 20.94 -4.30 8.84
CA SER A 190 21.21 -3.13 9.65
C SER A 190 19.99 -2.23 9.70
N SER A 191 19.79 -1.52 10.81
CA SER A 191 18.76 -0.48 10.88
C SER A 191 19.25 0.78 10.17
N THR A 192 18.36 1.43 9.42
CA THR A 192 18.63 2.78 8.87
C THR A 192 18.60 3.86 9.95
N GLY A 193 18.11 3.54 11.16
CA GLY A 193 17.82 4.51 12.21
C GLY A 193 16.51 5.27 11.99
N GLU A 194 15.80 5.00 10.89
CA GLU A 194 14.50 5.59 10.63
C GLU A 194 13.45 5.02 11.57
N THR A 195 12.76 5.91 12.28
CA THR A 195 11.59 5.55 13.08
C THR A 195 10.34 5.80 12.25
N GLN A 196 9.45 4.81 12.18
CA GLN A 196 8.14 5.02 11.58
C GLN A 196 7.44 6.18 12.32
N PRO A 197 6.92 7.20 11.62
CA PRO A 197 6.21 8.29 12.28
C PRO A 197 5.03 7.74 13.10
N ASP A 198 4.76 8.36 14.25
CA ASP A 198 3.56 8.04 15.03
C ASP A 198 2.33 8.58 14.29
N TYR A 199 1.70 7.69 13.53
CA TYR A 199 0.47 7.98 12.77
C TYR A 199 -0.80 7.86 13.63
N GLY A 200 -0.68 7.43 14.90
CA GLY A 200 -1.78 7.24 15.82
C GLY A 200 -2.16 5.76 16.02
N THR A 201 -3.44 5.51 16.30
CA THR A 201 -3.95 4.18 16.62
C THR A 201 -4.27 3.41 15.33
N PRO A 202 -3.77 2.17 15.14
CA PRO A 202 -4.12 1.35 13.98
C PRO A 202 -5.63 1.22 13.80
N THR A 203 -6.10 1.36 12.56
CA THR A 203 -7.51 1.23 12.21
C THR A 203 -7.65 0.80 10.75
N SER A 204 -8.82 0.31 10.38
CA SER A 204 -9.13 0.02 8.98
C SER A 204 -10.62 0.20 8.71
N GLN A 205 -10.97 0.37 7.44
CA GLN A 205 -12.34 0.55 6.99
C GLN A 205 -12.52 -0.04 5.59
N GLY A 206 -13.73 -0.44 5.25
CA GLY A 206 -14.06 -0.92 3.92
C GLY A 206 -15.24 -1.90 3.96
N ASN A 207 -15.50 -2.56 2.84
CA ASN A 207 -16.68 -3.38 2.67
C ASN A 207 -16.32 -4.87 2.66
N ILE A 208 -17.22 -5.68 3.24
CA ILE A 208 -17.06 -7.13 3.31
C ILE A 208 -17.67 -7.83 2.10
N GLY A 209 -17.04 -8.91 1.64
CA GLY A 209 -17.57 -9.74 0.56
C GLY A 209 -18.85 -10.48 0.93
N ASN A 210 -19.59 -10.90 -0.10
CA ASN A 210 -20.82 -11.68 0.03
C ASN A 210 -20.77 -13.00 -0.75
N ASN A 211 -19.60 -13.67 -0.72
CA ASN A 211 -19.30 -14.92 -1.45
C ASN A 211 -18.97 -14.72 -2.94
N HIS A 212 -18.29 -13.64 -3.32
CA HIS A 212 -17.76 -13.43 -4.66
C HIS A 212 -18.81 -13.54 -5.78
N GLU A 213 -20.02 -13.02 -5.55
CA GLU A 213 -21.17 -13.21 -6.45
C GLU A 213 -21.10 -12.34 -7.71
N THR A 214 -20.44 -11.18 -7.63
CA THR A 214 -20.34 -10.21 -8.73
C THR A 214 -19.07 -9.36 -8.63
N GLY A 215 -18.81 -8.52 -9.63
CA GLY A 215 -17.68 -7.60 -9.60
C GLY A 215 -17.64 -6.59 -10.74
N GLY A 216 -16.99 -5.46 -10.48
CA GLY A 216 -16.72 -4.42 -11.47
C GLY A 216 -15.59 -4.82 -12.39
N SER A 217 -15.77 -4.70 -13.71
CA SER A 217 -14.70 -4.94 -14.68
C SER A 217 -13.58 -3.92 -14.49
N MET A 218 -12.36 -4.38 -14.21
CA MET A 218 -11.22 -3.47 -14.03
C MET A 218 -10.53 -3.06 -15.35
N PRO A 219 -10.40 -3.92 -16.38
CA PRO A 219 -9.66 -3.56 -17.59
C PRO A 219 -10.24 -2.35 -18.31
N GLY A 220 -9.41 -1.32 -18.48
CA GLY A 220 -9.80 -0.08 -19.16
C GLY A 220 -10.84 0.75 -18.42
N ARG A 221 -11.03 0.52 -17.11
CA ARG A 221 -11.99 1.25 -16.28
C ARG A 221 -11.33 1.82 -15.04
N SER A 222 -11.94 2.88 -14.54
CA SER A 222 -11.68 3.45 -13.23
C SER A 222 -12.79 3.01 -12.30
N LEU A 223 -12.45 2.23 -11.27
CA LEU A 223 -13.41 1.76 -10.28
C LEU A 223 -13.15 2.48 -8.97
N ALA A 224 -14.18 3.03 -8.34
CA ALA A 224 -14.03 3.79 -7.11
C ALA A 224 -15.06 3.39 -6.05
N ASP A 225 -14.64 3.43 -4.79
CA ASP A 225 -15.52 3.28 -3.64
C ASP A 225 -15.08 4.24 -2.53
N ASP A 226 -15.99 4.54 -1.61
CA ASP A 226 -15.80 5.60 -0.64
C ASP A 226 -15.04 5.17 0.61
N ILE A 227 -14.32 6.12 1.19
CA ILE A 227 -13.73 6.05 2.52
C ILE A 227 -14.22 7.24 3.32
N ILE A 228 -14.55 6.99 4.57
CA ILE A 228 -15.12 8.00 5.47
C ILE A 228 -14.14 8.25 6.60
N VAL A 229 -13.80 9.52 6.78
CA VAL A 229 -13.03 9.98 7.94
C VAL A 229 -14.01 10.66 8.89
N PRO A 230 -14.26 10.09 10.09
CA PRO A 230 -15.18 10.68 11.05
C PRO A 230 -14.80 12.09 11.49
N ASP A 231 -15.78 12.88 11.90
CA ASP A 231 -15.58 14.20 12.49
C ASP A 231 -14.57 14.17 13.64
N ASN A 232 -13.75 15.23 13.73
CA ASN A 232 -12.71 15.36 14.76
C ASN A 232 -11.68 14.23 14.75
N THR A 233 -11.52 13.53 13.62
CA THR A 233 -10.44 12.57 13.42
C THR A 233 -9.64 12.93 12.18
N LYS A 234 -8.46 12.32 12.08
CA LYS A 234 -7.69 12.20 10.84
C LYS A 234 -7.40 10.73 10.63
N PHE A 235 -7.45 10.30 9.38
CA PHE A 235 -7.09 8.96 8.96
C PHE A 235 -5.83 9.03 8.10
N THR A 236 -4.80 8.28 8.49
CA THR A 236 -3.56 8.15 7.73
C THR A 236 -3.57 6.79 7.04
N LEU A 237 -3.89 6.78 5.75
CA LEU A 237 -3.92 5.58 4.90
C LEU A 237 -2.48 5.17 4.55
N THR A 238 -2.16 3.88 4.73
CA THR A 238 -0.83 3.33 4.39
C THR A 238 -0.90 2.11 3.49
N ASN A 239 -1.97 1.32 3.61
CA ASN A 239 -2.17 0.09 2.86
C ASN A 239 -3.60 0.03 2.32
N PHE A 240 -3.77 -0.62 1.19
CA PHE A 240 -5.06 -0.80 0.57
C PHE A 240 -5.18 -2.22 0.05
N LYS A 241 -6.17 -2.96 0.56
CA LYS A 241 -6.43 -4.33 0.18
C LYS A 241 -7.72 -4.40 -0.65
N ILE A 242 -7.71 -5.15 -1.74
CA ILE A 242 -8.91 -5.44 -2.54
C ILE A 242 -9.08 -6.94 -2.72
N SER A 243 -10.34 -7.39 -2.84
CA SER A 243 -10.66 -8.73 -3.30
C SER A 243 -10.97 -8.69 -4.79
N THR A 244 -10.47 -9.67 -5.54
CA THR A 244 -10.62 -9.75 -6.98
C THR A 244 -11.07 -11.13 -7.43
N LEU A 245 -11.76 -11.17 -8.57
CA LEU A 245 -12.07 -12.39 -9.31
C LEU A 245 -11.34 -12.32 -10.65
N GLN A 246 -10.43 -13.26 -10.90
CA GLN A 246 -9.50 -13.14 -12.01
C GLN A 246 -9.13 -14.46 -12.70
N LEU A 247 -8.88 -14.38 -14.01
CA LEU A 247 -8.23 -15.37 -14.85
C LEU A 247 -6.98 -14.72 -15.44
N GLY A 248 -5.84 -15.01 -14.82
CA GLY A 248 -4.64 -14.18 -14.91
C GLY A 248 -4.54 -13.26 -13.70
N ASN A 249 -3.64 -12.28 -13.75
CA ASN A 249 -3.27 -11.44 -12.60
C ASN A 249 -3.30 -9.95 -12.94
N ILE A 250 -3.25 -9.12 -11.89
CA ILE A 250 -2.95 -7.70 -12.04
C ILE A 250 -1.43 -7.52 -12.17
N ARG A 251 -0.99 -6.81 -13.20
CA ARG A 251 0.39 -6.38 -13.31
C ARG A 251 0.69 -5.35 -12.22
N ASN A 252 0.02 -4.22 -12.30
CA ASN A 252 0.10 -3.16 -11.31
C ASN A 252 -1.21 -2.39 -11.31
N ALA A 253 -1.39 -1.51 -10.35
CA ALA A 253 -2.51 -0.61 -10.30
C ALA A 253 -2.03 0.84 -10.18
N THR A 254 -2.84 1.74 -10.73
CA THR A 254 -2.86 3.13 -10.25
C THR A 254 -3.92 3.22 -9.15
N ILE A 255 -3.52 3.70 -7.97
CA ILE A 255 -4.42 3.94 -6.84
C ILE A 255 -4.51 5.45 -6.65
N ASN A 256 -5.70 6.01 -6.83
CA ASN A 256 -5.96 7.43 -6.63
C ASN A 256 -6.82 7.63 -5.39
N ILE A 257 -6.56 8.70 -4.64
CA ILE A 257 -7.46 9.20 -3.61
C ILE A 257 -8.12 10.45 -4.17
N ARG A 258 -9.44 10.43 -4.29
CA ARG A 258 -10.26 11.50 -4.88
C ARG A 258 -11.03 12.24 -3.81
N SER A 259 -11.27 13.53 -4.00
CA SER A 259 -12.25 14.26 -3.18
C SER A 259 -13.66 13.72 -3.42
N SER A 260 -14.62 14.07 -2.56
CA SER A 260 -16.05 13.88 -2.84
C SER A 260 -16.68 15.21 -3.20
N VAL A 261 -17.47 15.24 -4.28
CA VAL A 261 -18.29 16.38 -4.70
C VAL A 261 -19.70 15.84 -4.93
N ASP A 262 -20.68 16.35 -4.18
CA ASP A 262 -22.08 15.90 -4.26
C ASP A 262 -22.25 14.36 -4.17
N ASP A 263 -21.50 13.73 -3.26
CA ASP A 263 -21.46 12.27 -3.03
C ASP A 263 -20.97 11.43 -4.25
N VAL A 264 -20.25 12.05 -5.18
CA VAL A 264 -19.61 11.41 -6.35
C VAL A 264 -18.09 11.62 -6.30
N PRO A 265 -17.25 10.74 -6.90
CA PRO A 265 -15.82 10.97 -6.97
C PRO A 265 -15.48 12.28 -7.72
N GLY A 266 -14.68 13.13 -7.08
CA GLY A 266 -14.25 14.45 -7.56
C GLY A 266 -12.80 14.46 -8.06
N GLU A 267 -12.05 15.53 -7.76
CA GLU A 267 -10.66 15.71 -8.25
C GLU A 267 -9.66 14.75 -7.60
N ILE A 268 -8.54 14.46 -8.27
CA ILE A 268 -7.46 13.62 -7.71
C ILE A 268 -6.71 14.44 -6.66
N LEU A 269 -6.70 13.98 -5.41
CA LEU A 269 -5.89 14.57 -4.33
C LEU A 269 -4.51 13.92 -4.26
N TYR A 270 -4.46 12.60 -4.45
CA TYR A 270 -3.24 11.80 -4.45
C TYR A 270 -3.32 10.75 -5.56
N SER A 271 -2.20 10.46 -6.21
CA SER A 271 -2.09 9.42 -7.23
C SER A 271 -0.83 8.60 -7.00
N PHE A 272 -0.99 7.29 -7.04
CA PHE A 272 0.11 6.35 -6.96
C PHE A 272 0.06 5.40 -8.16
N GLU A 273 0.90 5.67 -9.15
CA GLU A 273 0.93 4.93 -10.39
C GLU A 273 1.85 3.70 -10.28
N ASN A 274 1.51 2.66 -11.05
CA ASN A 274 2.36 1.48 -11.25
C ASN A 274 2.71 0.71 -9.96
N ILE A 275 1.85 0.73 -8.95
CA ILE A 275 2.05 -0.05 -7.73
C ILE A 275 1.69 -1.51 -8.02
N GLY A 276 2.66 -2.43 -7.85
CA GLY A 276 2.38 -3.87 -7.82
C GLY A 276 1.87 -4.31 -6.44
N PRO A 277 1.04 -5.37 -6.36
CA PRO A 277 0.65 -5.93 -5.07
C PRO A 277 1.90 -6.38 -4.30
N LYS A 278 1.90 -6.10 -3.00
CA LYS A 278 2.89 -6.61 -2.05
C LYS A 278 2.69 -8.10 -1.83
N THR A 279 1.44 -8.53 -1.65
CA THR A 279 1.06 -9.94 -1.54
C THR A 279 -0.18 -10.22 -2.38
N GLU A 280 -0.27 -11.45 -2.88
CA GLU A 280 -1.43 -11.99 -3.60
C GLU A 280 -1.86 -13.26 -2.87
N ASN A 281 -3.05 -13.24 -2.25
CA ASN A 281 -3.51 -14.37 -1.44
C ASN A 281 -4.62 -15.10 -2.18
N TYR A 282 -4.34 -16.33 -2.60
CA TYR A 282 -5.29 -17.22 -3.28
C TYR A 282 -6.34 -17.78 -2.30
N PHE A 283 -7.63 -17.68 -2.65
CA PHE A 283 -8.74 -18.18 -1.84
C PHE A 283 -9.54 -19.32 -2.47
N GLY A 284 -9.26 -19.67 -3.71
CA GLY A 284 -9.93 -20.78 -4.40
C GLY A 284 -10.43 -20.44 -5.79
N TYR A 285 -10.87 -21.48 -6.47
CA TYR A 285 -11.63 -21.40 -7.71
C TYR A 285 -13.10 -21.09 -7.41
N TRP A 286 -13.71 -20.23 -8.22
CA TRP A 286 -15.08 -19.78 -8.08
C TRP A 286 -15.81 -19.85 -9.42
N ALA A 287 -16.97 -20.52 -9.42
CA ALA A 287 -17.82 -20.56 -10.59
C ALA A 287 -18.54 -19.22 -10.77
N VAL A 288 -18.40 -18.61 -11.94
CA VAL A 288 -19.12 -17.38 -12.29
C VAL A 288 -20.30 -17.71 -13.22
N PRO A 289 -21.54 -17.37 -12.85
CA PRO A 289 -22.70 -17.61 -13.70
C PRO A 289 -22.53 -16.99 -15.11
N GLY A 290 -22.69 -17.82 -16.14
CA GLY A 290 -22.58 -17.39 -17.54
C GLY A 290 -21.15 -17.27 -18.06
N TYR A 291 -20.14 -17.60 -17.26
CA TYR A 291 -18.75 -17.69 -17.69
C TYR A 291 -18.33 -19.18 -17.77
N PRO A 292 -17.58 -19.61 -18.81
CA PRO A 292 -17.31 -21.02 -19.06
C PRO A 292 -16.23 -21.65 -18.18
N LEU A 293 -15.46 -20.84 -17.44
CA LEU A 293 -14.34 -21.29 -16.60
C LEU A 293 -14.56 -20.83 -15.15
N ASP A 294 -14.03 -21.58 -14.20
CA ASP A 294 -13.91 -21.08 -12.83
C ASP A 294 -12.82 -20.01 -12.80
N VAL A 295 -13.09 -18.90 -12.11
CA VAL A 295 -12.15 -17.81 -11.90
C VAL A 295 -11.48 -17.98 -10.55
N VAL A 296 -10.36 -17.31 -10.33
CA VAL A 296 -9.67 -17.33 -9.05
C VAL A 296 -10.08 -16.16 -8.19
N ALA A 297 -10.43 -16.42 -6.94
CA ALA A 297 -10.60 -15.39 -5.91
C ALA A 297 -9.25 -15.06 -5.27
N VAL A 298 -8.82 -13.80 -5.35
CA VAL A 298 -7.52 -13.34 -4.84
C VAL A 298 -7.67 -12.05 -4.07
N ASP A 299 -7.11 -12.00 -2.87
CA ASP A 299 -6.88 -10.72 -2.19
C ASP A 299 -5.52 -10.14 -2.55
N LEU A 300 -5.54 -8.90 -3.02
CA LEU A 300 -4.34 -8.13 -3.37
C LEU A 300 -4.11 -7.06 -2.29
N ASP A 301 -2.95 -7.08 -1.65
CA ASP A 301 -2.53 -6.05 -0.69
C ASP A 301 -1.53 -5.09 -1.33
N PHE A 302 -1.85 -3.79 -1.35
CA PHE A 302 -1.00 -2.74 -1.85
C PHE A 302 -0.44 -1.91 -0.69
N GLU A 303 0.90 -1.86 -0.57
CA GLU A 303 1.58 -0.88 0.30
C GLU A 303 1.76 0.43 -0.46
N LEU A 304 1.23 1.53 0.06
CA LEU A 304 1.39 2.83 -0.58
C LEU A 304 2.86 3.32 -0.44
N PRO A 305 3.46 3.88 -1.51
CA PRO A 305 4.81 4.42 -1.45
C PRO A 305 5.01 5.49 -0.37
N GLN A 306 3.95 6.22 -0.03
CA GLN A 306 3.89 7.17 1.06
C GLN A 306 2.51 7.14 1.73
N ALA A 307 2.49 7.44 3.03
CA ALA A 307 1.26 7.56 3.80
C ALA A 307 0.44 8.79 3.38
N VAL A 308 -0.89 8.68 3.36
CA VAL A 308 -1.81 9.76 3.02
C VAL A 308 -2.64 10.14 4.23
N GLU A 309 -2.50 11.38 4.70
CA GLU A 309 -3.35 11.90 5.78
C GLU A 309 -4.59 12.59 5.21
N LEU A 310 -5.76 12.08 5.61
CA LEU A 310 -7.07 12.59 5.28
C LEU A 310 -7.72 13.19 6.52
N SER A 311 -8.28 14.40 6.39
CA SER A 311 -9.08 15.03 7.45
C SER A 311 -10.52 14.56 7.37
N ALA A 312 -11.31 14.82 8.42
CA ALA A 312 -12.74 14.51 8.44
C ALA A 312 -13.46 14.85 7.13
N GLY A 313 -14.26 13.92 6.62
CA GLY A 313 -14.93 14.03 5.32
C GLY A 313 -15.03 12.69 4.59
N LYS A 314 -15.69 12.71 3.43
CA LYS A 314 -15.79 11.58 2.49
C LYS A 314 -14.77 11.75 1.36
N TYR A 315 -14.12 10.66 0.99
CA TYR A 315 -13.20 10.57 -0.14
C TYR A 315 -13.50 9.29 -0.91
N PHE A 316 -12.92 9.14 -2.09
CA PHE A 316 -13.01 7.91 -2.86
C PHE A 316 -11.62 7.33 -3.12
N VAL A 317 -11.48 6.02 -2.99
CA VAL A 317 -10.31 5.29 -3.46
C VAL A 317 -10.64 4.73 -4.84
N GLU A 318 -9.95 5.22 -5.85
CA GLU A 318 -10.06 4.74 -7.22
C GLU A 318 -8.91 3.77 -7.52
N VAL A 319 -9.23 2.66 -8.18
CA VAL A 319 -8.27 1.68 -8.69
C VAL A 319 -8.40 1.56 -10.19
N LYS A 320 -7.26 1.70 -10.88
CA LYS A 320 -7.10 1.41 -12.31
C LYS A 320 -6.09 0.28 -12.46
N ALA A 321 -6.56 -0.91 -12.78
CA ALA A 321 -5.68 -2.06 -12.93
C ALA A 321 -5.06 -2.12 -14.33
N THR A 322 -3.74 -2.30 -14.37
CA THR A 322 -3.04 -2.79 -15.55
C THR A 322 -3.03 -4.31 -15.49
N GLN A 323 -3.82 -4.95 -16.33
CA GLN A 323 -3.81 -6.42 -16.44
C GLN A 323 -2.56 -6.94 -17.15
N VAL A 324 -2.22 -8.20 -16.94
CA VAL A 324 -1.25 -8.89 -17.80
C VAL A 324 -1.88 -9.11 -19.19
N PRO A 325 -1.11 -9.10 -20.30
CA PRO A 325 -1.67 -9.43 -21.61
C PRO A 325 -2.45 -10.76 -21.59
N PHE A 326 -3.55 -10.80 -22.33
CA PHE A 326 -4.44 -11.98 -22.45
C PHE A 326 -5.24 -12.35 -21.19
N THR A 327 -5.37 -11.44 -20.22
CA THR A 327 -6.34 -11.58 -19.13
C THR A 327 -7.77 -11.42 -19.67
N ASP A 328 -8.53 -12.52 -19.67
CA ASP A 328 -9.90 -12.58 -20.18
C ASP A 328 -10.96 -12.18 -19.15
N TYR A 329 -10.62 -12.31 -17.85
CA TYR A 329 -11.52 -11.97 -16.76
C TYR A 329 -10.73 -11.34 -15.62
N LEU A 330 -11.00 -10.07 -15.31
CA LEU A 330 -10.46 -9.38 -14.15
C LEU A 330 -11.51 -8.43 -13.58
N ARG A 331 -11.90 -8.70 -12.34
CA ARG A 331 -12.96 -7.98 -11.63
C ARG A 331 -12.51 -7.61 -10.24
N TRP A 332 -12.86 -6.40 -9.80
CA TRP A 332 -12.89 -6.08 -8.38
C TRP A 332 -14.18 -6.67 -7.82
N GLU A 333 -14.09 -7.57 -6.84
CA GLU A 333 -15.27 -8.16 -6.21
C GLU A 333 -16.20 -7.05 -5.71
N ALA A 334 -17.48 -7.20 -6.00
CA ALA A 334 -18.53 -6.34 -5.49
C ALA A 334 -19.47 -7.14 -4.58
N THR A 335 -20.04 -6.45 -3.60
CA THR A 335 -20.94 -6.99 -2.57
C THR A 335 -22.25 -6.21 -2.59
N SER A 336 -23.35 -6.91 -2.35
CA SER A 336 -24.66 -6.27 -2.15
C SER A 336 -24.93 -5.92 -0.68
N HIS A 337 -23.97 -6.14 0.22
CA HIS A 337 -24.07 -5.64 1.59
C HIS A 337 -24.02 -4.11 1.59
N SER A 338 -24.65 -3.51 2.60
CA SER A 338 -24.47 -2.07 2.87
C SER A 338 -22.98 -1.75 3.00
N GLY A 339 -22.51 -0.83 2.16
CA GLY A 339 -21.16 -0.30 2.23
C GLY A 339 -20.96 0.61 3.43
N ILE A 340 -19.72 1.06 3.63
CA ILE A 340 -19.40 2.03 4.67
C ILE A 340 -20.01 3.41 4.39
N GLY A 341 -20.27 3.76 3.14
CA GLY A 341 -20.99 4.97 2.77
C GLY A 341 -21.94 4.81 1.59
N SER A 342 -21.67 5.51 0.48
CA SER A 342 -22.49 5.47 -0.74
C SER A 342 -22.15 4.26 -1.62
N ASP A 343 -22.97 4.02 -2.65
CA ASP A 343 -22.68 3.01 -3.66
C ASP A 343 -21.31 3.24 -4.32
N SER A 344 -20.73 2.15 -4.84
CA SER A 344 -19.51 2.22 -5.64
C SER A 344 -19.76 2.85 -7.01
N PHE A 345 -18.69 3.31 -7.67
CA PHE A 345 -18.77 3.97 -8.96
C PHE A 345 -17.83 3.34 -10.00
N THR A 346 -18.25 3.43 -11.26
CA THR A 346 -17.47 3.04 -12.44
C THR A 346 -17.33 4.23 -13.37
N SER A 347 -16.12 4.46 -13.88
CA SER A 347 -15.86 5.42 -14.95
C SER A 347 -15.24 4.72 -16.17
N TYR A 348 -15.67 5.17 -17.35
CA TYR A 348 -15.26 4.65 -18.66
C TYR A 348 -14.38 5.62 -19.46
N ASP A 349 -14.09 6.79 -18.88
CA ASP A 349 -13.39 7.91 -19.50
C ASP A 349 -12.30 8.47 -18.57
N ASP A 350 -11.57 7.57 -17.92
CA ASP A 350 -10.43 7.89 -17.06
C ASP A 350 -10.76 8.80 -15.85
N GLY A 351 -11.98 8.72 -15.36
CA GLY A 351 -12.44 9.42 -14.15
C GLY A 351 -13.04 10.80 -14.40
N GLU A 352 -13.35 11.14 -15.65
CA GLU A 352 -14.04 12.38 -16.05
C GLU A 352 -15.54 12.31 -15.73
N THR A 353 -16.19 11.16 -15.97
CA THR A 353 -17.58 10.91 -15.60
C THR A 353 -17.73 9.60 -14.83
N TRP A 354 -18.70 9.55 -13.92
CA TRP A 354 -18.93 8.44 -13.01
C TRP A 354 -20.37 7.93 -13.07
N GLU A 355 -20.52 6.62 -13.21
CA GLU A 355 -21.79 5.92 -13.13
C GLU A 355 -21.88 5.19 -11.78
N SER A 356 -22.99 5.38 -11.07
CA SER A 356 -23.23 4.68 -9.80
C SER A 356 -23.57 3.21 -10.07
N ASN A 357 -22.96 2.30 -9.30
CA ASN A 357 -23.31 0.90 -9.27
C ASN A 357 -24.40 0.68 -8.20
N GLU A 358 -25.63 1.09 -8.49
CA GLU A 358 -26.72 1.13 -7.49
C GLU A 358 -26.87 -0.17 -6.68
N GLY A 359 -26.78 -0.06 -5.35
CA GLY A 359 -26.92 -1.19 -4.42
C GLY A 359 -25.69 -2.09 -4.31
N TYR A 360 -24.56 -1.73 -4.92
CA TYR A 360 -23.32 -2.49 -4.87
C TYR A 360 -22.14 -1.66 -4.38
N ASN A 361 -21.29 -2.30 -3.59
CA ASN A 361 -20.04 -1.75 -3.08
C ASN A 361 -18.88 -2.67 -3.46
N PHE A 362 -17.69 -2.15 -3.69
CA PHE A 362 -16.50 -2.95 -3.91
C PHE A 362 -15.94 -3.49 -2.60
N VAL A 363 -15.43 -4.73 -2.62
CA VAL A 363 -14.87 -5.40 -1.45
C VAL A 363 -13.43 -4.98 -1.26
N PHE A 364 -13.15 -4.25 -0.17
CA PHE A 364 -11.83 -3.70 0.10
C PHE A 364 -11.60 -3.46 1.58
N ASN A 365 -10.35 -3.20 1.94
CA ASN A 365 -9.97 -2.71 3.26
C ASN A 365 -8.87 -1.64 3.13
N ALA A 366 -9.23 -0.40 3.44
CA ALA A 366 -8.33 0.72 3.61
C ALA A 366 -7.71 0.67 5.01
N ILE A 367 -6.41 0.42 5.09
CA ILE A 367 -5.68 0.13 6.32
C ILE A 367 -4.73 1.27 6.64
N GLY A 368 -4.71 1.68 7.90
CA GLY A 368 -3.89 2.80 8.33
C GLY A 368 -4.01 3.08 9.81
N PHE A 369 -4.01 4.37 10.15
CA PHE A 369 -4.02 4.84 11.53
C PHE A 369 -4.99 5.99 11.70
N SER A 370 -5.58 6.10 12.89
CA SER A 370 -6.45 7.22 13.25
C SER A 370 -5.86 8.02 14.41
N ARG A 371 -6.07 9.33 14.35
CA ARG A 371 -5.78 10.24 15.45
C ARG A 371 -6.93 11.21 15.65
N SER A 372 -7.19 11.58 16.90
CA SER A 372 -8.09 12.69 17.18
C SER A 372 -7.49 13.97 16.61
N SER A 373 -8.29 14.71 15.85
CA SER A 373 -7.98 16.09 15.50
C SER A 373 -8.71 17.00 16.48
N LEU A 374 -7.96 17.89 17.13
CA LEU A 374 -8.56 19.02 17.84
C LEU A 374 -9.12 19.97 16.77
N ALA A 375 -10.34 19.72 16.31
CA ALA A 375 -11.00 20.61 15.38
C ALA A 375 -11.38 21.91 16.11
N VAL A 376 -10.83 23.03 15.65
CA VAL A 376 -11.57 24.29 15.74
C VAL A 376 -12.61 24.18 14.62
N ASN A 377 -13.88 24.04 14.96
CA ASN A 377 -14.95 24.12 13.97
C ASN A 377 -14.86 25.47 13.26
N ASP A 378 -14.19 25.51 12.10
CA ASP A 378 -14.17 26.66 11.20
C ASP A 378 -15.56 26.71 10.55
N VAL A 379 -16.52 27.28 11.29
CA VAL A 379 -17.78 27.74 10.69
C VAL A 379 -17.39 28.78 9.64
N ASP A 380 -17.86 28.61 8.41
CA ASP A 380 -17.64 29.49 7.26
C ASP A 380 -17.25 30.92 7.66
N LYS A 381 -15.95 31.23 7.61
CA LYS A 381 -15.40 32.58 7.88
C LYS A 381 -16.07 33.67 7.02
N ASN A 382 -16.74 33.29 5.94
CA ASN A 382 -17.44 34.20 5.05
C ASN A 382 -18.75 34.77 5.64
N ASN A 383 -19.30 34.21 6.72
CA ASN A 383 -20.62 34.58 7.25
C ASN A 383 -20.62 35.02 8.73
N PHE A 384 -19.45 35.20 9.33
CA PHE A 384 -19.29 35.60 10.72
C PHE A 384 -18.28 36.76 10.83
N GLY A 385 -18.70 37.87 11.44
CA GLY A 385 -17.89 39.08 11.59
C GLY A 385 -18.13 39.78 12.92
N PHE A 386 -17.23 40.67 13.31
CA PHE A 386 -17.36 41.44 14.54
C PHE A 386 -16.65 42.78 14.43
N TYR A 387 -17.27 43.84 14.94
CA TYR A 387 -16.71 45.19 14.86
C TYR A 387 -17.30 46.14 15.92
N PRO A 388 -16.61 47.26 16.21
CA PRO A 388 -15.23 47.53 15.86
C PRO A 388 -14.28 46.59 16.63
N ASN A 389 -13.16 46.23 16.02
CA ASN A 389 -12.04 45.59 16.71
C ASN A 389 -10.75 46.22 16.20
N PRO A 390 -10.05 47.07 16.98
CA PRO A 390 -10.18 47.25 18.42
C PRO A 390 -11.46 47.97 18.89
N VAL A 391 -11.99 47.56 20.04
CA VAL A 391 -13.26 48.01 20.63
C VAL A 391 -13.05 48.92 21.83
N LYS A 392 -13.92 49.93 22.00
CA LYS A 392 -13.98 50.77 23.20
C LYS A 392 -15.06 50.27 24.15
N ASP A 393 -16.34 50.52 23.87
CA ASP A 393 -17.40 50.24 24.87
C ASP A 393 -18.38 49.14 24.43
N GLU A 394 -18.58 48.94 23.12
CA GLU A 394 -19.57 48.02 22.59
C GLU A 394 -19.04 47.26 21.37
N LEU A 395 -19.15 45.93 21.41
CA LEU A 395 -18.77 45.03 20.32
C LEU A 395 -20.03 44.52 19.61
N THR A 396 -20.08 44.68 18.28
CA THR A 396 -21.16 44.16 17.43
C THR A 396 -20.74 42.82 16.83
N ILE A 397 -21.64 41.83 16.85
CA ILE A 397 -21.47 40.51 16.25
C ILE A 397 -22.38 40.37 15.04
N VAL A 398 -21.83 39.98 13.90
CA VAL A 398 -22.56 39.71 12.66
C VAL A 398 -22.48 38.24 12.39
N SER A 399 -23.62 37.57 12.31
CA SER A 399 -23.69 36.14 12.05
C SER A 399 -25.00 35.80 11.33
N LYS A 400 -24.96 34.81 10.43
CA LYS A 400 -26.17 34.28 9.76
C LYS A 400 -27.16 33.68 10.75
N ASN A 401 -26.64 33.00 11.77
CA ASN A 401 -27.43 32.45 12.88
C ASN A 401 -27.37 33.41 14.08
N GLU A 402 -28.48 33.58 14.79
CA GLU A 402 -28.57 34.52 15.91
C GLU A 402 -27.58 34.15 17.03
N ALA A 403 -26.77 35.11 17.46
CA ALA A 403 -25.82 34.93 18.55
C ALA A 403 -26.53 35.13 19.90
N SER A 404 -26.38 34.18 20.83
CA SER A 404 -27.12 34.16 22.09
C SER A 404 -26.30 34.66 23.28
N ARG A 405 -25.02 34.29 23.35
CA ARG A 405 -24.16 34.58 24.51
C ARG A 405 -22.71 34.74 24.08
N ILE A 406 -21.94 35.50 24.84
CA ILE A 406 -20.49 35.60 24.74
C ILE A 406 -19.83 35.41 26.11
N SER A 407 -18.78 34.60 26.14
CA SER A 407 -17.88 34.42 27.28
C SER A 407 -16.48 34.91 26.89
N ILE A 408 -15.93 35.86 27.63
CA ILE A 408 -14.65 36.52 27.34
C ILE A 408 -13.61 36.12 28.37
N TYR A 409 -12.44 35.69 27.89
CA TYR A 409 -11.31 35.20 28.68
C TYR A 409 -10.09 36.11 28.51
N ASN A 410 -9.35 36.32 29.60
CA ASN A 410 -8.05 37.02 29.55
C ASN A 410 -6.92 36.10 29.04
N SER A 411 -5.71 36.64 28.91
CA SER A 411 -4.53 35.89 28.43
C SER A 411 -4.11 34.72 29.34
N ALA A 412 -4.55 34.70 30.59
CA ALA A 412 -4.33 33.60 31.53
C ALA A 412 -5.43 32.52 31.47
N GLY A 413 -6.40 32.66 30.54
CA GLY A 413 -7.52 31.73 30.39
C GLY A 413 -8.63 31.91 31.42
N GLN A 414 -8.59 32.97 32.24
CA GLN A 414 -9.63 33.24 33.23
C GLN A 414 -10.83 33.90 32.58
N LEU A 415 -12.04 33.44 32.90
CA LEU A 415 -13.30 34.05 32.48
C LEU A 415 -13.46 35.42 33.16
N VAL A 416 -13.50 36.49 32.37
CA VAL A 416 -13.59 37.87 32.86
C VAL A 416 -14.91 38.56 32.52
N LYS A 417 -15.67 38.05 31.54
CA LYS A 417 -17.03 38.50 31.25
C LYS A 417 -17.85 37.37 30.67
N ASP A 418 -19.10 37.27 31.08
CA ASP A 418 -20.07 36.34 30.51
C ASP A 418 -21.42 37.05 30.38
N SER A 419 -21.92 37.18 29.15
CA SER A 419 -23.03 38.10 28.86
C SER A 419 -23.90 37.59 27.72
N GLU A 420 -25.20 37.83 27.83
CA GLU A 420 -26.13 37.64 26.72
C GLU A 420 -25.88 38.69 25.63
N ILE A 421 -26.00 38.26 24.38
CA ILE A 421 -25.91 39.17 23.23
C ILE A 421 -27.32 39.70 22.96
N LYS A 422 -27.52 41.01 23.06
CA LYS A 422 -28.81 41.66 22.80
C LYS A 422 -28.67 42.62 21.64
N ASN A 423 -29.58 42.52 20.67
CA ASN A 423 -29.52 43.32 19.42
C ASN A 423 -28.14 43.24 18.74
N ASN A 424 -27.56 42.04 18.68
CA ASN A 424 -26.24 41.77 18.10
C ASN A 424 -25.07 42.53 18.76
N LYS A 425 -25.26 43.06 19.98
CA LYS A 425 -24.30 43.91 20.68
C LYS A 425 -23.95 43.35 22.06
N VAL A 426 -22.73 43.65 22.47
CA VAL A 426 -22.15 43.27 23.76
C VAL A 426 -21.45 44.48 24.34
N ASN A 427 -21.85 44.91 25.53
CA ASN A 427 -21.10 45.91 26.27
C ASN A 427 -19.78 45.29 26.76
N VAL A 428 -18.65 45.97 26.53
CA VAL A 428 -17.31 45.58 26.97
C VAL A 428 -16.58 46.72 27.70
N SER A 429 -17.30 47.76 28.15
CA SER A 429 -16.72 48.95 28.80
C SER A 429 -15.95 48.62 30.07
N ASP A 430 -16.36 47.57 30.77
CA ASP A 430 -15.78 47.18 32.07
C ASP A 430 -14.49 46.36 31.93
N LEU A 431 -14.11 45.99 30.69
CA LEU A 431 -12.84 45.32 30.43
C LEU A 431 -11.70 46.33 30.47
N SER A 432 -10.59 45.94 31.07
CA SER A 432 -9.33 46.70 31.01
C SER A 432 -8.75 46.68 29.59
N ILE A 433 -7.89 47.66 29.27
CA ILE A 433 -7.18 47.70 27.99
C ILE A 433 -6.33 46.43 27.85
N GLY A 434 -6.47 45.71 26.73
CA GLY A 434 -5.78 44.42 26.56
C GLY A 434 -6.32 43.54 25.44
N ASN A 435 -5.71 42.35 25.29
CA ASN A 435 -6.15 41.31 24.36
C ASN A 435 -6.94 40.24 25.10
N TYR A 436 -8.04 39.80 24.51
CA TYR A 436 -8.95 38.81 25.07
C TYR A 436 -9.37 37.79 24.00
N ILE A 437 -9.84 36.63 24.47
CA ILE A 437 -10.47 35.60 23.64
C ILE A 437 -11.96 35.58 23.97
N GLY A 438 -12.82 35.85 22.99
CA GLY A 438 -14.27 35.78 23.12
C GLY A 438 -14.81 34.48 22.52
N LYS A 439 -15.52 33.68 23.29
CA LYS A 439 -16.28 32.51 22.85
C LYS A 439 -17.75 32.89 22.74
N ILE A 440 -18.28 32.89 21.53
CA ILE A 440 -19.67 33.24 21.20
C ILE A 440 -20.44 31.94 20.98
N THR A 441 -21.61 31.84 21.58
CA THR A 441 -22.56 30.73 21.38
C THR A 441 -23.70 31.23 20.51
N LEU A 442 -24.03 30.48 19.47
CA LEU A 442 -25.14 30.74 18.56
C LEU A 442 -26.38 29.95 19.02
N LYS A 443 -27.59 30.42 18.69
CA LYS A 443 -28.84 29.75 19.10
C LYS A 443 -29.00 28.33 18.55
N ASN A 444 -28.32 27.99 17.46
CA ASN A 444 -28.28 26.65 16.90
C ASN A 444 -27.26 25.71 17.58
N GLY A 445 -26.66 26.13 18.70
CA GLY A 445 -25.70 25.34 19.47
C GLY A 445 -24.25 25.44 19.01
N GLN A 446 -23.96 26.06 17.86
CA GLN A 446 -22.59 26.26 17.38
C GLN A 446 -21.86 27.32 18.22
N THR A 447 -20.54 27.21 18.30
CA THR A 447 -19.70 28.20 18.99
C THR A 447 -18.63 28.78 18.07
N GLN A 448 -18.27 30.05 18.29
CA GLN A 448 -17.27 30.80 17.52
C GLN A 448 -16.28 31.48 18.46
N THR A 449 -15.00 31.46 18.09
CA THR A 449 -13.94 32.09 18.89
C THR A 449 -13.36 33.29 18.16
N ILE A 450 -13.32 34.44 18.84
CA ILE A 450 -12.80 35.70 18.30
C ILE A 450 -11.69 36.27 19.18
N LYS A 451 -10.76 37.00 18.58
CA LYS A 451 -9.79 37.83 19.31
C LYS A 451 -10.36 39.24 19.50
N VAL A 452 -10.57 39.66 20.75
CA VAL A 452 -11.06 40.99 21.10
C VAL A 452 -9.90 41.85 21.59
N ILE A 453 -9.73 43.03 21.00
CA ILE A 453 -8.69 44.00 21.37
C ILE A 453 -9.39 45.21 22.01
N LYS A 454 -9.28 45.36 23.34
CA LYS A 454 -9.87 46.47 24.08
C LYS A 454 -8.91 47.67 24.10
N LYS A 455 -9.42 48.85 23.71
CA LYS A 455 -8.72 50.14 23.79
C LYS A 455 -9.21 51.02 24.92
#